data_AF-A0A7L3MX08-F1
#
_entry.id   AF-A0A7L3MX08-F1
#
_cell.length_a   1.000
_cell.length_b   1.000
_cell.length_c   1.000
_cell.angle_alpha   90.00
_cell.angle_beta   90.00
_cell.angle_gamma   90.00
#
_symmetry.space_group_name_H-M   'P 1'
#
loop_
_entity.id
_entity.type
_entity.pdbx_description
1 polymer ?
#
loop_
_entity_poly.entity_id
_entity_poly.type
_entity_poly.pdbx_seq_one_letter_code
_entity_poly.pdbx_strand_id
1 'polypeptide(L)'
;GIVLELLKEAMFSKLGDTKGFLIDGFPRDLKEAEEFESKIGEPKLVFCLDCSAATMSNHLLMRNPSSQHSDSAETIKEGIESYYEASKPVIAYYERKTRLCKV
;
A
#
# COMPACT_ATOMS: atom_id res chain seq x y z
N GLY A 1 -2.68 4.44 -14.21
CA GLY A 1 -2.30 3.17 -14.89
C GLY A 1 -3.44 2.14 -14.90
N ILE A 2 -3.25 0.93 -15.45
CA ILE A 2 -4.29 -0.13 -15.54
C ILE A 2 -4.89 -0.44 -14.17
N VAL A 3 -4.05 -0.54 -13.12
CA VAL A 3 -4.51 -0.79 -11.74
C VAL A 3 -5.50 0.26 -11.26
N LEU A 4 -5.23 1.54 -11.54
CA LEU A 4 -6.10 2.63 -11.11
C LEU A 4 -7.45 2.62 -11.83
N GLU A 5 -7.47 2.27 -13.12
CA GLU A 5 -8.73 2.15 -13.88
C GLU A 5 -9.56 0.95 -13.38
N LEU A 6 -8.93 -0.20 -13.13
CA LEU A 6 -9.60 -1.37 -12.54
C LEU A 6 -10.15 -1.07 -11.14
N LEU A 7 -9.37 -0.37 -10.31
CA LEU A 7 -9.80 0.06 -8.98
C LEU A 7 -11.00 1.00 -9.08
N LYS A 8 -10.96 1.97 -10.00
CA LYS A 8 -12.05 2.90 -10.27
C LYS A 8 -13.32 2.13 -10.65
N GLU A 9 -13.26 1.25 -11.65
CA GLU A 9 -14.41 0.45 -12.10
C GLU A 9 -15.01 -0.39 -10.95
N ALA A 10 -14.15 -1.06 -10.18
CA ALA A 10 -14.58 -1.85 -9.03
C ALA A 10 -15.31 -1.00 -7.99
N MET A 11 -14.77 0.18 -7.65
CA MET A 11 -15.42 1.12 -6.73
C MET A 11 -16.76 1.60 -7.26
N PHE A 12 -16.82 2.01 -8.54
CA PHE A 12 -18.07 2.47 -9.19
C PHE A 12 -19.16 1.39 -9.15
N SER A 13 -18.80 0.13 -9.39
CA SER A 13 -19.76 -0.99 -9.38
C SER A 13 -20.41 -1.26 -8.02
N LYS A 14 -19.86 -0.69 -6.93
CA LYS A 14 -20.35 -0.87 -5.55
C LYS A 14 -20.96 0.38 -4.95
N LEU A 15 -21.03 1.48 -5.70
CA LEU A 15 -21.68 2.70 -5.23
C LEU A 15 -23.17 2.44 -4.96
N GLY A 16 -23.64 2.86 -3.79
CA GLY A 16 -25.02 2.61 -3.32
C GLY A 16 -25.16 1.40 -2.38
N ASP A 17 -24.29 0.40 -2.51
CA ASP A 17 -24.38 -0.87 -1.75
C ASP A 17 -23.28 -1.02 -0.69
N THR A 18 -22.43 -0.01 -0.51
CA THR A 18 -21.34 -0.03 0.47
C THR A 18 -21.35 1.19 1.39
N LYS A 19 -20.80 1.01 2.60
CA LYS A 19 -20.53 2.10 3.55
C LYS A 19 -19.21 2.82 3.28
N GLY A 20 -18.34 2.23 2.46
CA GLY A 20 -17.03 2.79 2.14
C GLY A 20 -16.10 1.77 1.48
N PHE A 21 -14.85 2.15 1.30
CA PHE A 21 -13.82 1.32 0.67
C PHE A 21 -12.60 1.24 1.57
N LEU A 22 -12.11 0.02 1.76
CA LEU A 22 -10.77 -0.24 2.28
C LEU A 22 -9.91 -0.65 1.09
N ILE A 23 -8.89 0.15 0.80
CA ILE A 23 -7.96 -0.09 -0.29
C ILE A 23 -6.65 -0.50 0.36
N ASP A 24 -6.24 -1.74 0.12
CA ASP A 24 -5.02 -2.34 0.67
C ASP A 24 -3.91 -2.36 -0.39
N GLY A 25 -2.70 -1.99 0.01
CA GLY A 25 -1.51 -1.99 -0.85
C GLY A 25 -1.48 -0.94 -1.98
N PHE A 26 -2.35 0.07 -1.94
CA PHE A 26 -2.37 1.18 -2.90
C PHE A 26 -2.70 2.51 -2.19
N PRO A 27 -2.06 3.63 -2.56
CA PRO A 27 -1.00 3.81 -3.56
C PRO A 27 0.37 3.28 -3.09
N ARG A 28 1.26 2.93 -4.03
CA ARG A 28 2.62 2.45 -3.73
C ARG A 28 3.71 3.51 -3.87
N ASP A 29 3.43 4.57 -4.62
CA ASP A 29 4.31 5.73 -4.75
C ASP A 29 3.51 7.04 -4.79
N LEU A 30 4.22 8.16 -4.77
CA LEU A 30 3.60 9.49 -4.73
C LEU A 30 2.79 9.79 -6.00
N LYS A 31 3.23 9.32 -7.17
CA LYS A 31 2.54 9.55 -8.43
C LYS A 31 1.19 8.82 -8.45
N GLU A 32 1.17 7.58 -7.97
CA GLU A 32 -0.07 6.82 -7.81
C GLU A 32 -1.03 7.51 -6.82
N ALA A 33 -0.51 8.10 -5.74
CA ALA A 33 -1.31 8.86 -4.78
C ALA A 33 -1.98 10.08 -5.43
N GLU A 34 -1.21 10.89 -6.18
CA GLU A 34 -1.73 12.06 -6.89
C GLU A 34 -2.73 11.67 -7.99
N GLU A 35 -2.45 10.61 -8.76
CA GLU A 35 -3.38 10.10 -9.78
C GLU A 35 -4.69 9.60 -9.16
N PHE A 36 -4.63 8.91 -8.01
CA PHE A 36 -5.81 8.42 -7.30
C PHE A 36 -6.73 9.56 -6.90
N GLU A 37 -6.17 10.60 -6.29
CA GLU A 37 -6.95 11.74 -5.83
C GLU A 37 -7.57 12.53 -6.98
N SER A 38 -6.82 12.68 -8.08
CA SER A 38 -7.28 13.36 -9.29
C SER A 38 -8.44 12.62 -9.98
N LYS A 39 -8.39 11.28 -10.04
CA LYS A 39 -9.35 10.47 -10.82
C LYS A 39 -10.48 9.83 -10.03
N ILE A 40 -10.28 9.60 -8.73
CA ILE A 40 -11.21 8.90 -7.85
C ILE A 40 -11.62 9.82 -6.70
N GLY A 41 -10.64 10.29 -5.91
CA GLY A 41 -10.88 11.23 -4.81
C GLY A 41 -9.94 11.04 -3.63
N GLU A 42 -9.98 11.97 -2.68
CA GLU A 42 -9.08 11.96 -1.52
C GLU A 42 -9.49 10.91 -0.47
N PRO A 43 -8.55 10.11 0.07
CA PRO A 43 -8.85 9.20 1.16
C PRO A 43 -9.18 9.97 2.45
N LYS A 44 -10.23 9.55 3.15
CA LYS A 44 -10.64 10.15 4.43
C LYS A 44 -9.75 9.74 5.61
N LEU A 45 -9.03 8.63 5.46
CA LEU A 45 -8.19 8.03 6.49
C LEU A 45 -7.12 7.16 5.82
N VAL A 46 -5.88 7.28 6.28
CA VAL A 46 -4.76 6.43 5.85
C VAL A 46 -4.21 5.70 7.07
N PHE A 47 -4.07 4.38 6.96
CA PHE A 47 -3.40 3.56 7.97
C PHE A 47 -1.97 3.28 7.53
N CYS A 48 -1.00 3.70 8.35
CA CYS A 48 0.40 3.36 8.19
C CYS A 48 0.74 2.27 9.21
N LEU A 49 0.82 1.03 8.76
CA LEU A 49 1.20 -0.09 9.62
C LEU A 49 2.72 -0.07 9.81
N ASP A 50 3.19 0.51 10.90
CA ASP A 50 4.62 0.69 11.13
C ASP A 50 5.21 -0.61 11.67
N CYS A 51 6.19 -1.15 10.97
CA CYS A 51 6.80 -2.43 11.28
C CYS A 51 8.29 -2.34 11.03
N SER A 52 9.10 -2.85 11.96
CA SER A 52 10.55 -2.87 11.78
C SER A 52 10.95 -3.80 10.64
N ALA A 53 12.00 -3.44 9.90
CA ALA A 53 12.59 -4.30 8.87
C ALA A 53 12.90 -5.72 9.39
N ALA A 54 13.41 -5.84 10.62
CA ALA A 54 13.68 -7.12 11.25
C ALA A 54 12.40 -7.99 11.43
N THR A 55 11.29 -7.37 11.86
CA THR A 55 10.01 -8.07 12.01
C THR A 55 9.43 -8.47 10.66
N MET A 56 9.46 -7.57 9.68
CA MET A 56 9.01 -7.86 8.31
C MET A 56 9.81 -8.99 7.68
N SER A 57 11.14 -8.96 7.76
CA SER A 57 12.01 -10.02 7.25
C SER A 57 11.70 -11.37 7.89
N ASN A 58 11.54 -11.40 9.22
CA ASN A 58 11.20 -12.64 9.92
C ASN A 58 9.84 -13.19 9.45
N HIS A 59 8.81 -12.33 9.33
CA HIS A 59 7.50 -12.76 8.84
C HIS A 59 7.54 -13.27 7.40
N LEU A 60 8.32 -12.62 6.52
CA LEU A 60 8.45 -13.03 5.12
C LEU A 60 9.21 -14.34 4.98
N LEU A 61 10.28 -14.56 5.77
CA LEU A 61 11.02 -15.83 5.79
C LEU A 61 10.16 -16.99 6.31
N MET A 62 9.23 -16.72 7.23
CA MET A 62 8.31 -17.74 7.76
C MET A 62 7.13 -18.04 6.82
N ARG A 63 6.92 -17.24 5.77
CA ARG A 63 5.80 -17.37 4.83
C ARG A 63 6.10 -18.50 3.83
N ASN A 64 5.55 -19.69 4.09
CA ASN A 64 5.63 -20.90 3.24
C ASN A 64 7.05 -21.45 2.95
N PRO A 65 7.63 -22.24 3.87
CA PRO A 65 8.86 -22.99 3.57
C PRO A 65 8.70 -24.06 2.47
N SER A 66 7.46 -24.39 2.09
CA SER A 66 7.11 -25.50 1.18
C SER A 66 6.92 -25.09 -0.29
N SER A 67 6.92 -23.79 -0.61
CA SER A 67 6.84 -23.32 -2.00
C SER A 67 8.23 -23.32 -2.62
N GLN A 68 8.38 -23.90 -3.82
CA GLN A 68 9.63 -23.94 -4.60
C GLN A 68 10.20 -22.56 -4.99
N HIS A 69 9.57 -21.47 -4.53
CA HIS A 69 9.96 -20.07 -4.76
C HIS A 69 9.97 -19.34 -3.41
N SER A 70 10.77 -19.79 -2.43
CA SER A 70 11.00 -18.96 -1.26
C SER A 70 11.89 -17.79 -1.69
N ASP A 71 11.42 -16.56 -1.46
CA ASP A 71 12.27 -15.38 -1.65
C ASP A 71 13.55 -15.55 -0.82
N SER A 72 14.69 -15.27 -1.44
CA SER A 72 15.96 -15.31 -0.70
C SER A 72 15.98 -14.18 0.34
N ALA A 73 16.78 -14.35 1.40
CA ALA A 73 16.95 -13.28 2.40
C ALA A 73 17.41 -11.95 1.77
N GLU A 74 18.18 -12.02 0.68
CA GLU A 74 18.63 -10.87 -0.10
C GLU A 74 17.45 -10.19 -0.82
N THR A 75 16.64 -10.96 -1.54
CA THR A 75 15.44 -10.46 -2.24
C THR A 75 14.42 -9.84 -1.28
N ILE A 76 14.24 -10.44 -0.10
CA ILE A 76 13.37 -9.89 0.96
C ILE A 76 13.89 -8.53 1.43
N LYS A 77 15.20 -8.44 1.67
CA LYS A 77 15.83 -7.19 2.12
C LYS A 77 15.69 -6.09 1.06
N GLU A 78 16.00 -6.39 -0.19
CA GLU A 78 15.86 -5.44 -1.31
C GLU A 78 14.39 -4.99 -1.49
N GLY A 79 13.44 -5.90 -1.32
CA GLY A 79 12.01 -5.60 -1.36
C GLY A 79 11.57 -4.66 -0.25
N ILE A 80 12.04 -4.88 0.99
CA ILE A 80 11.76 -4.01 2.14
C ILE A 80 12.37 -2.62 1.92
N GLU A 81 13.62 -2.54 1.48
CA GLU A 81 14.29 -1.25 1.20
C GLU A 81 13.55 -0.48 0.10
N SER A 82 13.21 -1.14 -1.00
CA SER A 82 12.44 -0.54 -2.10
C SER A 82 11.06 -0.04 -1.63
N TYR A 83 10.38 -0.81 -0.78
CA TYR A 83 9.10 -0.41 -0.19
C TYR A 83 9.25 0.86 0.66
N TYR A 84 10.28 0.96 1.51
CA TYR A 84 10.50 2.15 2.32
C TYR A 84 10.78 3.39 1.48
N GLU A 85 11.64 3.29 0.46
CA GLU A 85 11.96 4.43 -0.41
C GLU A 85 10.73 4.94 -1.16
N ALA A 86 9.86 4.04 -1.62
CA ALA A 86 8.61 4.41 -2.30
C ALA A 86 7.54 4.96 -1.32
N SER A 87 7.46 4.41 -0.10
CA SER A 87 6.42 4.76 0.88
C SER A 87 6.71 6.04 1.66
N LYS A 88 7.98 6.38 1.91
CA LYS A 88 8.39 7.62 2.60
C LYS A 88 7.70 8.88 2.04
N PRO A 89 7.74 9.17 0.73
CA PRO A 89 7.08 10.35 0.19
C PRO A 89 5.55 10.27 0.28
N VAL A 90 4.95 9.09 0.18
CA VAL A 90 3.49 8.88 0.32
C VAL A 90 3.03 9.18 1.74
N ILE A 91 3.74 8.65 2.75
CA ILE A 91 3.45 8.92 4.16
C ILE A 91 3.56 10.42 4.44
N ALA A 92 4.66 11.06 4.01
CA ALA A 92 4.85 12.49 4.20
C ALA A 92 3.79 13.34 3.48
N TYR A 93 3.31 12.89 2.32
CA TYR A 93 2.21 13.53 1.59
C TYR A 93 0.91 13.48 2.39
N TYR A 94 0.53 12.29 2.88
CA TYR A 94 -0.73 12.11 3.61
C TYR A 94 -0.70 12.66 5.04
N GLU A 95 0.45 12.68 5.72
CA GLU A 95 0.62 13.34 7.03
C GLU A 95 0.23 14.83 6.99
N ARG A 96 0.42 15.50 5.85
CA ARG A 96 0.08 16.92 5.67
C ARG A 96 -1.34 17.16 5.16
N LYS A 97 -1.98 16.15 4.57
CA LYS A 97 -3.18 16.33 3.75
C LYS A 97 -4.43 15.73 4.38
N THR A 98 -4.31 14.52 4.93
CA THR A 98 -5.45 13.77 5.49
C THR A 98 -5.15 13.27 6.89
N ARG A 99 -6.12 12.63 7.51
CA ARG A 99 -5.90 11.93 8.77
C ARG A 99 -5.07 10.68 8.50
N LEU A 100 -3.82 10.67 8.96
CA LEU A 100 -2.96 9.50 8.95
C LEU A 100 -2.84 8.91 10.37
N CYS A 101 -3.15 7.62 10.50
CA CYS A 101 -2.99 6.86 11.73
C CYS A 101 -1.81 5.89 11.58
N LYS A 102 -0.77 6.07 12.39
CA LYS A 102 0.29 5.06 12.55
C LYS A 102 -0.21 4.00 13.53
N VAL A 103 -0.13 2.73 13.12
CA VAL A 103 -0.60 1.57 13.88
C VAL A 103 0.54 0.59 14.04
#